data_AF-X1PCP0-F1
#
_entry.id   AF-X1PCP0-F1
#
_cell.length_a   1.000
_cell.length_b   1.000
_cell.length_c   1.000
_cell.angle_alpha   90.00
_cell.angle_beta   90.00
_cell.angle_gamma   90.00
#
_symmetry.space_group_name_H-M   'P 1'
#
loop_
_entity.id
_entity.type
_entity.pdbx_description
1 polymer ?
#
loop_
_entity_poly.entity_id
_entity_poly.type
_entity_poly.pdbx_seq_one_letter_code
_entity_poly.pdbx_strand_id
1 'polypeptide(L)'
;MYKSIRFLPGRHPLENSHVCRTFELARGFGKKIYLVGGYLRDSIDIGRARLSRKDCAKDLDFAVEGGGAVALGRQLADALSGHFVLLDEANDIARVVLEDRTTYIDLAGFTGDIASDLRRRDFTVNAMAFA
;
A
#
# COMPACT_ATOMS: atom_id res chain seq x y z
N MET A 1 12.38 -22.65 -4.98
CA MET A 1 12.90 -22.43 -3.61
C MET A 1 12.73 -20.95 -3.29
N TYR A 2 11.60 -20.55 -2.71
CA TYR A 2 11.39 -19.15 -2.34
C TYR A 2 12.27 -18.86 -1.11
N LYS A 3 13.25 -17.96 -1.24
CA LYS A 3 13.97 -17.45 -0.07
C LYS A 3 12.95 -16.76 0.83
N SER A 4 12.97 -17.05 2.14
CA SER A 4 12.15 -16.29 3.08
C SER A 4 12.58 -14.83 3.02
N ILE A 5 11.66 -13.93 2.65
CA ILE A 5 11.91 -12.49 2.74
C ILE A 5 12.06 -12.14 4.23
N ARG A 6 13.11 -11.39 4.56
CA ARG A 6 13.29 -10.83 5.91
C ARG A 6 12.99 -9.34 5.85
N PHE A 7 12.28 -8.85 6.86
CA PHE A 7 12.05 -7.42 7.05
C PHE A 7 13.06 -6.87 8.06
N LEU A 8 13.36 -5.58 7.96
CA LEU A 8 14.14 -4.88 8.96
C LEU A 8 13.43 -4.96 10.33
N PRO A 9 14.16 -5.03 11.46
CA PRO A 9 13.55 -5.00 12.78
C PRO A 9 12.64 -3.78 12.94
N GLY A 10 11.41 -3.96 13.41
CA GLY A 10 10.45 -2.86 13.55
C GLY A 10 9.75 -2.42 12.27
N ARG A 11 9.99 -3.12 11.13
CA ARG A 11 9.53 -2.70 9.80
C ARG A 11 8.70 -3.76 9.08
N HIS A 12 8.33 -4.85 9.76
CA HIS A 12 7.37 -5.78 9.18
C HIS A 12 6.06 -5.02 8.87
N PRO A 13 5.43 -5.18 7.69
CA PRO A 13 4.21 -4.44 7.35
C PRO A 13 3.10 -4.53 8.40
N LEU A 14 2.95 -5.70 9.03
CA LEU A 14 1.97 -5.93 10.10
C LEU A 14 2.32 -5.30 11.46
N GLU A 15 3.52 -4.73 11.63
CA GLU A 15 3.85 -3.92 12.81
C GLU A 15 3.36 -2.47 12.67
N ASN A 16 2.98 -2.04 11.44
CA ASN A 16 2.39 -0.74 11.19
C ASN A 16 0.87 -0.78 11.39
N SER A 17 0.37 -0.04 12.38
CA SER A 17 -1.05 0.02 12.71
C SER A 17 -1.93 0.49 11.56
N HIS A 18 -1.47 1.44 10.73
CA HIS A 18 -2.20 1.93 9.58
C HIS A 18 -2.33 0.86 8.49
N VAL A 19 -1.28 0.06 8.28
CA VAL A 19 -1.31 -1.05 7.32
C VAL A 19 -2.32 -2.10 7.77
N CYS A 20 -2.22 -2.56 9.02
CA CYS A 20 -3.17 -3.54 9.58
C CYS A 20 -4.62 -3.04 9.49
N ARG A 21 -4.85 -1.79 9.91
CA ARG A 21 -6.19 -1.21 9.89
C ARG A 21 -6.76 -1.09 8.48
N THR A 22 -5.93 -0.77 7.49
CA THR A 22 -6.35 -0.68 6.09
C THR A 22 -6.75 -2.06 5.55
N PHE A 23 -5.98 -3.11 5.83
CA PHE A 23 -6.33 -4.48 5.48
C PHE A 23 -7.63 -4.94 6.15
N GLU A 24 -7.80 -4.67 7.45
CA GLU A 24 -9.02 -4.99 8.19
C GLU A 24 -10.26 -4.34 7.58
N LEU A 25 -10.20 -3.03 7.33
CA LEU A 25 -11.31 -2.27 6.78
C LEU A 25 -11.63 -2.69 5.34
N ALA A 26 -10.62 -2.83 4.49
CA ALA A 26 -10.82 -3.27 3.12
C ALA A 26 -11.49 -4.65 3.07
N ARG A 27 -11.04 -5.60 3.92
CA ARG A 27 -11.70 -6.91 4.07
C ARG A 27 -13.15 -6.76 4.54
N GLY A 28 -13.40 -5.87 5.50
CA GLY A 28 -14.76 -5.54 5.97
C GLY A 28 -15.67 -4.99 4.87
N PHE A 29 -15.11 -4.26 3.91
CA PHE A 29 -15.80 -3.75 2.72
C PHE A 29 -15.81 -4.74 1.54
N GLY A 30 -15.35 -5.98 1.74
CA GLY A 30 -15.33 -7.01 0.70
C GLY A 30 -14.30 -6.74 -0.41
N LYS A 31 -13.29 -5.93 -0.14
CA LYS A 31 -12.20 -5.60 -1.07
C LYS A 31 -10.93 -6.35 -0.69
N LYS A 32 -10.30 -6.95 -1.70
CA LYS A 32 -8.97 -7.56 -1.58
C LYS A 32 -7.94 -6.56 -2.08
N ILE A 33 -6.94 -6.29 -1.25
CA ILE A 33 -5.91 -5.29 -1.52
C ILE A 33 -4.53 -5.89 -1.31
N TYR A 34 -3.52 -5.26 -1.90
CA TYR A 34 -2.11 -5.64 -1.75
C TYR A 34 -1.31 -4.40 -1.42
N LEU A 35 -0.51 -4.46 -0.36
CA LEU A 35 0.50 -3.42 -0.08
C LEU A 35 1.64 -3.58 -1.09
N VAL A 36 2.00 -2.49 -1.77
CA VAL A 36 2.93 -2.50 -2.91
C VAL A 36 3.92 -1.34 -2.81
N GLY A 37 4.87 -1.28 -3.74
CA GLY A 37 5.67 -0.07 -3.95
C GLY A 37 6.77 0.21 -2.93
N GLY A 38 7.01 1.51 -2.69
CA GLY A 38 8.22 2.01 -2.03
C GLY A 38 8.29 1.67 -0.55
N TYR A 39 7.16 1.72 0.16
CA TYR A 39 7.09 1.34 1.57
C TYR A 39 7.55 -0.12 1.76
N LEU A 40 7.00 -1.04 0.96
CA LEU A 40 7.36 -2.46 1.06
C LEU A 40 8.83 -2.69 0.74
N ARG A 41 9.37 -2.03 -0.30
CA ARG A 41 10.80 -2.06 -0.63
C ARG A 41 11.67 -1.62 0.53
N ASP A 42 11.35 -0.48 1.13
CA ASP A 42 12.16 0.13 2.18
C ASP A 42 12.11 -0.65 3.50
N SER A 43 11.09 -1.52 3.66
CA SER A 43 10.95 -2.43 4.81
C SER A 43 11.79 -3.71 4.73
N ILE A 44 12.29 -4.10 3.55
CA ILE A 44 12.98 -5.39 3.36
C ILE A 44 14.45 -5.30 3.79
N ASP A 45 14.91 -6.28 4.58
CA ASP A 45 16.31 -6.43 4.97
C ASP A 45 17.14 -7.05 3.84
N ILE A 46 17.84 -6.19 3.10
CA ILE A 46 18.82 -6.57 2.08
C ILE A 46 20.27 -6.62 2.61
N GLY A 47 20.48 -6.55 3.93
CA GLY A 47 21.81 -6.59 4.56
C GLY A 47 22.53 -5.24 4.62
N ARG A 48 23.85 -5.22 4.32
CA ARG A 48 24.76 -4.09 4.61
C ARG A 48 24.43 -2.78 3.86
N ALA A 49 23.59 -2.82 2.83
CA ALA A 49 23.10 -1.64 2.14
C ALA A 49 21.87 -1.10 2.88
N ARG A 50 22.09 -0.32 3.95
CA ARG A 50 20.99 0.34 4.66
C ARG A 50 20.43 1.46 3.78
N LEU A 51 19.26 1.25 3.18
CA LEU A 51 18.33 2.32 2.81
C LEU A 51 17.51 2.71 4.06
N SER A 52 18.15 2.82 5.23
CA SER A 52 17.46 3.30 6.42
C SER A 52 17.36 4.82 6.33
N ARG A 53 16.34 5.31 5.64
CA ARG A 53 15.88 6.67 5.90
C ARG A 53 15.24 6.65 7.28
N LYS A 54 15.75 7.52 8.16
CA LYS A 54 15.19 7.74 9.50
C LYS A 54 13.70 8.09 9.41
N ASP A 55 13.32 8.69 8.29
CA ASP A 55 11.96 8.99 7.86
C ASP A 55 11.53 7.95 6.81
N CYS A 56 10.88 6.87 7.25
CA CYS A 56 10.26 5.95 6.30
C CYS A 56 9.16 6.68 5.52
N ALA A 57 9.00 6.30 4.26
CA ALA A 57 7.91 6.80 3.42
C ALA A 57 6.59 6.66 4.18
N LYS A 58 5.90 7.79 4.31
CA LYS A 58 4.59 7.87 4.94
C LYS A 58 3.46 7.60 3.94
N ASP A 59 3.83 7.33 2.69
CA ASP A 59 2.96 6.90 1.61
C ASP A 59 2.82 5.37 1.66
N LEU A 60 1.61 4.89 1.93
CA LEU A 60 1.22 3.50 1.94
C LEU A 60 0.46 3.19 0.64
N ASP A 61 1.14 2.60 -0.34
CA ASP A 61 0.54 2.26 -1.62
C ASP A 61 -0.19 0.90 -1.55
N PHE A 62 -1.47 0.88 -1.92
CA PHE A 62 -2.25 -0.35 -2.07
C PHE A 62 -2.83 -0.51 -3.47
N ALA A 63 -2.65 -1.70 -4.03
CA ALA A 63 -3.33 -2.14 -5.24
C ALA A 63 -4.66 -2.80 -4.88
N VAL A 64 -5.76 -2.37 -5.50
CA VAL A 64 -7.13 -2.85 -5.22
C VAL A 64 -7.59 -3.79 -6.32
N GLU A 65 -7.79 -5.07 -5.98
CA GLU A 65 -8.16 -6.12 -6.92
C GLU A 65 -9.58 -5.93 -7.46
N GLY A 66 -9.72 -5.98 -8.78
CA GLY A 66 -11.01 -5.79 -9.46
C GLY A 66 -11.48 -4.33 -9.49
N GLY A 67 -10.61 -3.38 -9.15
CA GLY A 67 -10.91 -1.95 -9.10
C GLY A 67 -11.86 -1.54 -7.97
N GLY A 68 -12.38 -0.32 -8.08
CA GLY A 68 -13.15 0.36 -7.04
C GLY A 68 -12.27 0.96 -5.95
N ALA A 69 -11.04 1.35 -6.28
CA ALA A 69 -10.14 2.04 -5.36
C ALA A 69 -10.69 3.40 -4.93
N VAL A 70 -11.33 4.12 -5.85
CA VAL A 70 -11.98 5.42 -5.58
C VAL A 70 -13.16 5.28 -4.60
N ALA A 71 -13.95 4.21 -4.72
CA ALA A 71 -15.04 3.91 -3.78
C ALA A 71 -14.50 3.48 -2.41
N LEU A 72 -13.52 2.57 -2.39
CA LEU A 72 -12.85 2.12 -1.18
C LEU A 72 -12.19 3.28 -0.43
N GLY A 73 -11.56 4.20 -1.15
CA GLY A 73 -10.92 5.39 -0.57
C GLY A 73 -11.89 6.27 0.21
N ARG A 74 -13.14 6.43 -0.27
CA ARG A 74 -14.18 7.15 0.50
C ARG A 74 -14.52 6.42 1.79
N GLN A 75 -14.77 5.11 1.70
CA GLN A 75 -15.11 4.29 2.86
C GLN A 75 -13.98 4.28 3.91
N LEU A 76 -12.73 4.22 3.45
CA LEU A 76 -11.54 4.30 4.31
C LEU A 76 -11.39 5.67 4.95
N ALA A 77 -11.58 6.76 4.20
CA ALA A 77 -11.54 8.12 4.75
C ALA A 77 -12.56 8.28 5.88
N ASP A 78 -13.81 7.84 5.65
CA ASP A 78 -14.86 7.90 6.67
C ASP A 78 -14.50 7.07 7.91
N ALA A 79 -14.03 5.83 7.72
CA ALA A 79 -13.73 4.90 8.82
C ALA A 79 -12.44 5.25 9.60
N LEU A 80 -11.51 5.97 8.98
CA LEU A 80 -10.23 6.39 9.58
C LEU A 80 -10.26 7.85 10.04
N SER A 81 -11.40 8.55 9.90
CA SER A 81 -11.50 10.00 10.11
C SER A 81 -10.45 10.79 9.33
N GLY A 82 -10.12 10.30 8.13
CA GLY A 82 -9.19 10.93 7.19
C GLY A 82 -9.90 11.79 6.15
N HIS A 83 -9.11 12.38 5.25
CA HIS A 83 -9.63 13.17 4.13
C HIS A 83 -9.44 12.42 2.81
N PHE A 84 -10.55 12.21 2.10
CA PHE A 84 -10.54 11.64 0.76
C PHE A 84 -10.08 12.66 -0.28
N VAL A 85 -9.19 12.24 -1.18
CA VAL A 85 -8.73 13.00 -2.34
C VAL A 85 -8.84 12.11 -3.58
N LEU A 86 -9.61 12.56 -4.56
CA LEU A 86 -9.62 11.95 -5.89
C LEU A 86 -8.36 12.39 -6.63
N LEU A 87 -7.52 11.44 -7.05
CA LEU A 87 -6.30 11.74 -7.80
C LEU A 87 -6.54 11.61 -9.31
N ASP A 88 -7.10 10.48 -9.73
CA ASP A 88 -7.40 10.21 -11.13
C ASP A 88 -8.59 9.25 -11.23
N GLU A 89 -9.74 9.77 -11.65
CA GLU A 89 -10.95 8.96 -11.79
C GLU A 89 -10.85 7.95 -12.94
N ALA A 90 -10.21 8.31 -14.04
CA ALA A 90 -10.11 7.48 -15.23
C ALA A 90 -9.23 6.25 -14.98
N ASN A 91 -8.20 6.41 -14.15
CA ASN A 91 -7.30 5.32 -13.76
C ASN A 91 -7.66 4.67 -12.40
N ASP A 92 -8.81 5.02 -11.81
CA ASP A 92 -9.26 4.52 -10.50
C ASP A 92 -8.19 4.69 -9.41
N ILE A 93 -7.71 5.93 -9.23
CA ILE A 93 -6.67 6.29 -8.26
C ILE A 93 -7.23 7.30 -7.26
N ALA A 94 -7.05 6.99 -5.98
CA ALA A 94 -7.44 7.84 -4.87
C ALA A 94 -6.39 7.87 -3.76
N ARG A 95 -6.46 8.92 -2.94
CA ARG A 95 -5.64 9.09 -1.74
C ARG A 95 -6.52 9.34 -0.54
N VAL A 96 -6.13 8.77 0.60
CA VAL A 96 -6.67 9.12 1.92
C VAL A 96 -5.55 9.76 2.72
N VAL A 97 -5.75 11.01 3.14
CA VAL A 97 -4.84 11.72 4.03
C VAL A 97 -5.28 11.44 5.47
N LEU A 98 -4.40 10.86 6.29
CA LEU A 98 -4.71 10.56 7.69
C LEU A 98 -4.63 11.82 8.57
N GLU A 99 -5.13 11.71 9.80
CA GLU A 99 -5.22 12.83 10.75
C GLU A 99 -3.87 13.50 11.06
N ASP A 100 -2.79 12.72 11.06
CA ASP A 100 -1.43 13.23 11.26
C ASP A 100 -0.95 14.14 10.11
N ARG A 101 -1.71 14.20 9.01
CA ARG A 101 -1.46 14.93 7.75
C ARG A 101 -0.15 14.59 7.07
N THR A 102 0.52 13.56 7.54
CA THR A 102 1.81 13.15 7.02
C THR A 102 1.78 11.74 6.49
N THR A 103 0.82 10.92 6.90
CA THR A 103 0.59 9.58 6.41
C THR A 103 -0.52 9.59 5.35
N TYR A 104 -0.21 8.97 4.22
CA TYR A 104 -1.09 8.87 3.05
C TYR A 104 -1.35 7.41 2.75
N ILE A 105 -2.59 7.07 2.44
CA ILE A 105 -2.96 5.77 1.87
C ILE A 105 -3.32 6.02 0.42
N ASP A 106 -2.49 5.54 -0.48
CA ASP A 106 -2.74 5.61 -1.92
C ASP A 106 -3.36 4.31 -2.39
N LEU A 107 -4.42 4.43 -3.17
CA LEU A 107 -5.20 3.31 -3.67
C LEU A 107 -5.22 3.39 -5.18
N ALA A 108 -4.78 2.33 -5.85
CA ALA A 108 -4.86 2.19 -7.29
C ALA A 108 -5.62 0.92 -7.65
N GLY A 109 -6.70 1.07 -8.41
CA GLY A 109 -7.47 -0.06 -8.92
C GLY A 109 -6.70 -0.81 -10.00
N PHE A 110 -6.84 -2.13 -10.04
CA PHE A 110 -6.37 -2.92 -11.17
C PHE A 110 -7.35 -4.03 -11.53
N THR A 111 -7.28 -4.48 -12.78
CA THR A 111 -8.01 -5.65 -13.29
C THR A 111 -7.03 -6.75 -13.69
N GLY A 112 -7.50 -8.00 -13.67
CA GLY A 112 -6.67 -9.18 -13.86
C GLY A 112 -5.96 -9.61 -12.58
N ASP A 113 -4.80 -10.26 -12.72
CA ASP A 113 -4.02 -10.75 -11.58
C ASP A 113 -2.96 -9.74 -11.11
N ILE A 114 -2.54 -9.87 -9.85
CA ILE A 114 -1.53 -8.98 -9.25
C ILE A 114 -0.17 -9.05 -9.95
N ALA A 115 0.23 -10.20 -10.51
CA ALA A 115 1.52 -10.30 -11.20
C ALA A 115 1.53 -9.49 -12.50
N SER A 116 0.40 -9.45 -13.21
CA SER A 116 0.18 -8.60 -14.39
C SER A 116 0.21 -7.12 -14.03
N ASP A 117 -0.37 -6.73 -12.89
CA ASP A 117 -0.26 -5.35 -12.38
C ASP A 117 1.19 -4.96 -12.06
N LEU A 118 1.91 -5.79 -11.29
CA LEU A 118 3.29 -5.52 -10.89
C LEU A 118 4.25 -5.38 -12.08
N ARG A 119 4.01 -6.09 -13.20
CA ARG A 119 4.82 -5.99 -14.42
C ARG A 119 4.75 -4.63 -15.13
N ARG A 120 3.70 -3.83 -14.88
CA ARG A 120 3.55 -2.49 -15.49
C ARG A 120 4.37 -1.41 -14.78
N ARG A 121 4.95 -1.73 -13.62
CA ARG A 121 5.69 -0.76 -12.81
C ARG A 121 7.04 -0.44 -13.44
N ASP A 122 7.47 0.80 -13.20
CA ASP A 122 8.68 1.44 -13.73
C ASP A 122 9.98 0.72 -13.33
N PHE A 123 10.09 0.30 -12.07
CA PHE A 123 11.26 -0.38 -11.51
C PHE A 123 10.90 -1.70 -10.86
N THR A 124 11.69 -2.75 -11.12
CA THR A 124 11.50 -4.09 -10.55
C THR A 124 11.51 -4.09 -9.03
N VAL A 125 12.33 -3.22 -8.43
CA VAL A 125 12.42 -3.05 -6.98
C VAL A 125 11.14 -2.47 -6.35
N ASN A 126 10.25 -1.86 -7.15
CA ASN A 126 8.94 -1.37 -6.72
C ASN A 126 7.80 -2.35 -7.09
N ALA A 127 8.12 -3.44 -7.78
CA ALA A 127 7.19 -4.45 -8.28
C ALA A 127 7.05 -5.63 -7.32
N MET A 128 6.78 -5.33 -6.04
CA MET A 128 6.54 -6.32 -4.98
C MET A 128 5.15 -6.09 -4.38
N ALA A 129 4.57 -7.17 -3.85
CA ALA A 129 3.28 -7.14 -3.18
C ALA A 129 3.33 -7.92 -1.86
N PHE A 130 2.61 -7.42 -0.86
CA PHE A 130 2.34 -8.05 0.42
C PHE A 130 0.82 -8.10 0.62
N ALA A 131 0.30 -9.22 1.11
CA ALA A 131 -1.13 -9.48 1.25
C ALA A 131 -1.43 -10.20 2.57
#